data_AF-A0AAX4H3Z7-F1
#
_entry.id   AF-A0AAX4H3Z7-F1
#
_cell.length_a   1.000
_cell.length_b   1.000
_cell.length_c   1.000
_cell.angle_alpha   90.00
_cell.angle_beta   90.00
_cell.angle_gamma   90.00
#
_symmetry.space_group_name_H-M   'P 1'
#
loop_
_entity.id
_entity.type
_entity.pdbx_description
1 polymer ?
#
loop_
_entity_poly.entity_id
_entity_poly.type
_entity_poly.pdbx_seq_one_letter_code
_entity_poly.pdbx_strand_id
1 'polypeptide(L)'
;MVNKKLVQTKTLPVLPRLVLSKSGNRQVTNKCYVLMSSLLNCWAANGEGSTQCAAFEHDLKTCMETTKPTRAPADSFKYHANRLYPKFTKKLD
;
A
#
# COMPACT_ATOMS: atom_id res chain seq x y z
N MET A 1 -20.36 3.23 33.11
CA MET A 1 -19.70 4.51 32.81
C MET A 1 -19.25 4.49 31.35
N VAL A 2 -19.99 5.15 30.45
CA VAL A 2 -19.69 5.15 29.01
C VAL A 2 -18.78 6.35 28.72
N ASN A 3 -17.50 6.09 28.48
CA ASN A 3 -16.54 7.12 28.07
C ASN A 3 -16.78 7.48 26.60
N LYS A 4 -17.57 8.53 26.38
CA LYS A 4 -17.73 9.14 25.05
C LYS A 4 -16.48 9.96 24.76
N LYS A 5 -15.50 9.39 24.04
CA LYS A 5 -14.38 10.18 23.49
C LYS A 5 -14.97 11.26 22.59
N LEU A 6 -14.90 12.52 23.02
CA LEU A 6 -15.24 13.67 22.20
C LEU A 6 -14.22 13.75 21.07
N VAL A 7 -14.65 13.41 19.85
CA VAL A 7 -13.85 13.62 18.64
C VAL A 7 -13.74 15.13 18.45
N GLN A 8 -12.59 15.67 18.80
CA GLN A 8 -12.33 17.10 18.70
C GLN A 8 -12.22 17.46 17.22
N THR A 9 -13.27 18.11 16.69
CA THR A 9 -13.30 18.60 15.31
C THR A 9 -12.38 19.80 15.19
N LYS A 10 -11.08 19.58 15.00
CA LYS A 10 -10.16 20.64 14.60
C LYS A 10 -10.54 21.12 13.20
N THR A 11 -11.08 22.32 13.12
CA THR A 11 -11.24 23.04 11.85
C THR A 11 -9.86 23.33 11.29
N LEU A 12 -9.65 22.99 10.02
CA LEU A 12 -8.40 23.28 9.34
C LEU A 12 -8.23 24.81 9.19
N PRO A 13 -7.02 25.36 9.38
CA PRO A 13 -6.73 26.74 9.01
C PRO A 13 -6.92 26.92 7.51
N VAL A 14 -7.13 28.16 7.06
CA VAL A 14 -7.32 28.46 5.64
C VAL A 14 -6.03 28.16 4.89
N LEU A 15 -5.99 27.02 4.20
CA LEU A 15 -4.91 26.64 3.29
C LEU A 15 -5.22 27.14 1.87
N PRO A 16 -4.19 27.46 1.07
CA PRO A 16 -4.40 27.81 -0.33
C PRO A 16 -4.88 26.61 -1.17
N ARG A 17 -4.39 25.39 -0.88
CA ARG A 17 -4.81 24.13 -1.53
C ARG A 17 -4.66 22.95 -0.57
N LEU A 18 -5.62 22.02 -0.61
CA LEU A 18 -5.56 20.77 0.14
C LEU A 18 -4.92 19.67 -0.71
N VAL A 19 -3.69 19.29 -0.36
CA VAL A 19 -2.92 18.26 -1.06
C VAL A 19 -2.29 17.32 -0.03
N LEU A 20 -2.38 16.00 -0.26
CA LEU A 20 -1.54 15.05 0.46
C LEU A 20 -0.16 15.02 -0.17
N SER A 21 0.87 15.18 0.65
CA SER A 21 2.29 15.10 0.22
C SER A 21 2.63 13.72 -0.34
N LYS A 22 2.06 12.65 0.23
CA LYS A 22 2.20 11.29 -0.26
C LYS A 22 0.80 10.70 -0.45
N SER A 23 0.34 10.60 -1.69
CA SER A 23 -0.80 9.72 -2.01
C SER A 23 -0.28 8.31 -1.82
N GLY A 24 -0.82 7.61 -0.82
CA GLY A 24 -0.44 6.23 -0.55
C GLY A 24 -0.99 5.33 -1.63
N ASN A 25 -0.38 5.32 -2.83
CA ASN A 25 -0.56 4.23 -3.77
C ASN A 25 -0.17 2.98 -2.99
N ARG A 26 -1.16 2.15 -2.64
CA ARG A 26 -0.94 0.89 -1.94
C ARG A 26 0.07 0.11 -2.76
N GLN A 27 1.29 0.02 -2.24
CA GLN A 27 2.36 -0.68 -2.93
C GLN A 27 1.90 -2.14 -3.03
N VAL A 28 1.57 -2.56 -4.24
CA VAL A 28 1.26 -3.97 -4.51
C VAL A 28 2.58 -4.69 -4.31
N THR A 29 2.68 -5.47 -3.24
CA THR A 29 3.85 -6.32 -3.00
C THR A 29 4.03 -7.23 -4.20
N ASN A 30 5.22 -7.19 -4.83
CA ASN A 30 5.52 -8.04 -5.98
C ASN A 30 5.32 -9.51 -5.59
N LYS A 31 4.58 -10.25 -6.40
CA LYS A 31 4.26 -11.66 -6.17
C LYS A 31 5.51 -12.53 -6.01
N CYS A 32 6.61 -12.19 -6.68
CA CYS A 32 7.84 -12.96 -6.56
C CYS A 32 8.55 -12.78 -5.22
N TYR A 33 8.35 -11.65 -4.52
CA TYR A 33 8.87 -11.50 -3.16
C TYR A 33 8.17 -12.44 -2.18
N VAL A 34 6.89 -12.72 -2.40
CA VAL A 34 6.16 -13.70 -1.58
C VAL A 34 6.74 -15.09 -1.81
N LEU A 35 6.91 -15.51 -3.08
CA LEU A 35 7.53 -16.80 -3.41
C LEU A 35 8.97 -16.92 -2.89
N MET A 36 9.75 -15.85 -2.97
CA MET A 36 11.10 -15.80 -2.41
C MET A 36 11.08 -16.00 -0.89
N SER A 37 10.16 -15.35 -0.17
CA SER A 37 10.03 -15.56 1.28
C SER A 37 9.63 -16.99 1.63
N SER A 38 8.76 -17.62 0.82
CA SER A 38 8.37 -19.02 1.00
C SER A 38 9.55 -19.97 0.79
N LEU A 39 10.37 -19.72 -0.23
CA LEU A 39 11.59 -20.51 -0.50
C LEU A 39 12.59 -20.40 0.66
N LEU A 40 12.85 -19.19 1.15
CA LEU A 40 13.74 -18.96 2.28
C LEU A 40 13.24 -19.67 3.55
N ASN A 41 11.93 -19.69 3.80
CA ASN A 41 11.35 -20.45 4.90
C ASN A 41 11.53 -21.97 4.71
N CYS A 42 11.44 -22.47 3.48
CA CYS A 42 11.67 -23.88 3.18
C CYS A 42 13.13 -24.28 3.44
N TRP A 43 14.10 -23.47 2.99
CA TRP A 43 15.52 -23.70 3.28
C TRP A 43 15.85 -23.55 4.76
N ALA A 44 15.21 -22.62 5.47
CA ALA A 44 15.39 -22.49 6.92
C ALA A 44 14.93 -23.73 7.70
N ALA A 45 13.91 -24.44 7.21
CA ALA A 45 13.38 -25.64 7.84
C ALA A 45 14.11 -26.94 7.42
N ASN A 46 14.50 -27.05 6.14
CA ASN A 46 14.96 -28.32 5.55
C ASN A 46 16.43 -28.30 5.08
N GLY A 47 17.11 -27.16 5.19
CA GLY A 47 18.44 -26.94 4.61
C GLY A 47 18.37 -26.43 3.17
N GLU A 48 19.43 -25.73 2.77
CA GLU A 48 19.61 -25.24 1.40
C GLU A 48 19.67 -26.41 0.40
N GLY A 49 18.98 -26.29 -0.73
CA GLY A 49 19.00 -27.29 -1.80
C GLY A 49 18.25 -28.59 -1.49
N SER A 50 17.43 -28.62 -0.44
CA SER A 50 16.55 -29.75 -0.16
C SER A 50 15.56 -29.97 -1.32
N THR A 51 15.37 -31.23 -1.72
CA THR A 51 14.43 -31.61 -2.80
C THR A 51 12.99 -31.22 -2.50
N GLN A 52 12.64 -31.03 -1.22
CA GLN A 52 11.33 -30.54 -0.79
C GLN A 52 11.08 -29.08 -1.20
N CYS A 53 12.13 -28.30 -1.43
CA CYS A 53 12.05 -26.89 -1.82
C CYS A 53 12.09 -26.66 -3.34
N ALA A 54 12.32 -27.72 -4.14
CA ALA A 54 12.47 -27.63 -5.60
C ALA A 54 11.25 -27.00 -6.31
N ALA A 55 10.03 -27.24 -5.79
CA ALA A 55 8.82 -26.62 -6.32
C ALA A 55 8.83 -25.09 -6.15
N PHE A 56 9.26 -24.59 -4.98
CA PHE A 56 9.36 -23.15 -4.71
C PHE A 56 10.45 -22.48 -5.55
N GLU A 57 11.55 -23.17 -5.82
CA GLU A 57 12.62 -22.69 -6.71
C GLU A 57 12.12 -22.54 -8.15
N HIS A 58 11.38 -23.53 -8.64
CA HIS A 58 10.78 -23.49 -9.98
C HIS A 58 9.77 -22.34 -10.10
N ASP A 59 8.85 -22.21 -9.13
CA ASP A 59 7.84 -21.14 -9.13
C ASP A 59 8.47 -19.75 -9.05
N LEU A 60 9.54 -19.60 -8.26
CA LEU A 60 10.28 -18.34 -8.18
C LEU A 60 10.92 -17.99 -9.51
N LYS A 61 11.55 -18.95 -10.19
CA LYS A 61 12.16 -18.76 -11.51
C LYS A 61 11.12 -18.32 -12.54
N THR A 62 9.99 -19.02 -12.63
CA THR A 62 8.89 -18.64 -13.52
C THR A 62 8.34 -17.25 -13.19
N CYS A 63 8.23 -16.91 -11.90
CA CYS A 63 7.78 -15.58 -11.48
C CYS A 63 8.75 -14.49 -11.94
N MET A 64 10.06 -14.68 -11.78
CA MET A 64 11.07 -13.69 -12.18
C MET A 64 11.18 -13.51 -13.69
N GLU A 65 10.96 -14.57 -14.47
CA GLU A 65 10.94 -14.50 -15.93
C GLU A 65 9.72 -13.74 -16.47
N THR A 66 8.58 -13.84 -15.79
CA THR A 66 7.30 -13.30 -16.27
C THR A 66 6.93 -11.94 -15.69
N THR A 67 7.40 -11.61 -14.49
CA THR A 67 6.97 -10.38 -13.82
C THR A 67 7.67 -9.15 -14.36
N LYS A 68 6.87 -8.22 -14.88
CA LYS A 68 7.29 -6.86 -15.21
C LYS A 68 6.83 -5.91 -14.09
N PRO A 69 7.66 -4.96 -13.64
CA PRO A 69 7.26 -4.00 -12.63
C PRO A 69 6.08 -3.17 -13.15
N THR A 70 4.88 -3.44 -12.61
CA THR A 70 3.69 -2.66 -12.95
C THR A 70 3.70 -1.41 -12.09
N ARG A 71 3.74 -0.24 -12.75
CA ARG A 71 3.54 1.03 -12.04
C ARG A 71 2.08 1.09 -11.60
N ALA A 72 1.86 1.30 -10.30
CA ALA A 72 0.51 1.54 -9.80
C ALA A 72 -0.08 2.77 -10.53
N PRO A 73 -1.36 2.72 -10.95
CA PRO A 73 -2.01 3.87 -11.56
C PRO A 73 -2.01 5.06 -10.60
N ALA A 74 -2.00 6.27 -11.15
CA ALA A 74 -2.08 7.47 -10.33
C ALA A 74 -3.46 7.58 -9.66
N ASP A 75 -3.49 7.81 -8.35
CA ASP A 75 -4.74 8.02 -7.61
C ASP A 75 -5.42 9.34 -8.02
N SER A 76 -6.75 9.32 -8.18
CA SER A 76 -7.57 10.52 -8.43
C SER A 76 -7.82 11.38 -7.18
N PHE A 77 -7.25 11.00 -6.03
CA PHE A 77 -7.49 11.68 -4.75
C PHE A 77 -7.23 13.20 -4.84
N LYS A 78 -6.09 13.61 -5.42
CA LYS A 78 -5.72 15.03 -5.55
C LYS A 78 -6.79 15.84 -6.28
N TYR A 79 -7.45 15.24 -7.28
CA TYR A 79 -8.55 15.89 -8.00
C TYR A 79 -9.76 16.12 -7.09
N HIS A 80 -10.19 15.07 -6.37
CA HIS A 80 -11.35 15.15 -5.48
C HIS A 80 -11.10 16.08 -4.27
N ALA A 81 -9.90 16.06 -3.70
CA ALA A 81 -9.54 16.94 -2.59
C ALA A 81 -9.66 18.42 -2.97
N ASN A 82 -9.11 18.82 -4.11
CA ASN A 82 -9.21 20.20 -4.57
C ASN A 82 -10.65 20.59 -4.94
N ARG A 83 -11.41 19.68 -5.57
CA ARG A 83 -12.81 19.92 -5.94
C ARG A 83 -13.73 20.10 -4.73
N LEU A 84 -13.50 19.35 -3.66
CA LEU A 84 -14.33 19.38 -2.45
C LEU A 84 -13.87 20.39 -1.41
N TYR A 85 -12.61 20.82 -1.45
CA TYR A 85 -12.03 21.80 -0.54
C TYR A 85 -12.92 23.03 -0.28
N PRO A 86 -13.47 23.73 -1.29
CA PRO A 86 -14.31 24.91 -1.05
C PRO A 86 -15.62 24.61 -0.32
N LYS A 87 -16.07 23.34 -0.27
CA LYS A 87 -17.27 22.96 0.50
C LYS A 87 -16.98 22.75 1.98
N PHE A 88 -15.74 22.44 2.34
CA PHE A 88 -15.31 22.24 3.72
C PHE A 88 -14.78 23.53 4.36
N THR A 89 -14.34 24.50 3.56
CA THR A 89 -13.79 25.78 4.05
C THR A 89 -14.78 26.93 4.04
N LYS A 90 -15.88 26.83 3.29
CA LYS A 90 -17.03 27.72 3.51
C LYS A 90 -17.48 27.47 4.94
N LYS A 91 -17.24 28.46 5.81
CA LYS A 91 -17.81 28.50 7.15
C LYS A 91 -19.29 28.13 6.98
N LEU A 92 -19.75 27.14 7.74
CA LEU A 92 -21.14 27.12 8.13
C LEU A 92 -21.36 28.49 8.79
N ASP A 93 -22.07 29.38 8.10
CA ASP A 93 -22.63 30.57 8.73
C ASP A 93 -23.59 30.15 9.85
#